data_AF-A0A1M3P2V5-F1
#
_entry.id   AF-A0A1M3P2V5-F1
#
_cell.length_a   1.000
_cell.length_b   1.000
_cell.length_c   1.000
_cell.angle_alpha   90.00
_cell.angle_beta   90.00
_cell.angle_gamma   90.00
#
_symmetry.space_group_name_H-M   'P 1'
#
loop_
_entity.id
_entity.type
_entity.pdbx_description
1 polymer ?
#
loop_
_entity_poly.entity_id
_entity_poly.type
_entity_poly.pdbx_seq_one_letter_code
_entity_poly.pdbx_strand_id
1 'polypeptide(L)'
;MIAKVSQVAFGKPLVTNVLRGHVAEAIIALALEPEWRWSSADYAGWDFERSDGLRLEVKQSAAMQSWSTGKPSKAIFDVAARTGYWESGTRWIAQPGRPAHLYVFAHHCTYGDDADHRDPTQWQFYVVPSQALPDVKKLGLATISTLTSAVPVTALADKVRVTASSLGG
;
A
#
# COMPACT_ATOMS: atom_id res chain seq x y z
N MET A 1 -19.32 16.34 14.06
CA MET A 1 -19.48 14.87 14.09
C MET A 1 -18.27 14.17 13.49
N ILE A 2 -17.92 14.42 12.23
CA ILE A 2 -16.78 13.79 11.53
C ILE A 2 -15.47 13.88 12.32
N ALA A 3 -15.08 15.07 12.80
CA ALA A 3 -13.85 15.24 13.60
C ALA A 3 -13.79 14.34 14.84
N LYS A 4 -14.93 14.09 15.52
CA LYS A 4 -14.98 13.17 16.67
C LYS A 4 -14.73 11.73 16.25
N VAL A 5 -15.32 11.30 15.13
CA VAL A 5 -15.12 9.96 14.58
C VAL A 5 -13.67 9.78 14.10
N SER A 6 -13.11 10.78 13.40
CA SER A 6 -11.70 10.79 12.99
C SER A 6 -10.75 10.70 14.17
N GLN A 7 -11.03 11.40 15.28
CA GLN A 7 -10.22 11.30 16.50
C GLN A 7 -10.29 9.90 17.12
N VAL A 8 -11.44 9.23 17.11
CA VAL A 8 -11.55 7.85 17.59
C VAL A 8 -10.79 6.87 16.68
N ALA A 9 -10.84 7.09 15.38
CA ALA A 9 -10.22 6.25 14.36
C ALA A 9 -8.69 6.40 14.27
N PHE A 10 -8.19 7.64 14.29
CA PHE A 10 -6.81 8.00 13.94
C PHE A 10 -6.13 8.86 15.03
N GLY A 11 -6.79 9.13 16.14
CA GLY A 11 -6.24 9.97 17.21
C GLY A 11 -5.13 9.30 18.04
N LYS A 12 -4.94 7.98 17.91
CA LYS A 12 -3.90 7.22 18.60
C LYS A 12 -2.76 6.84 17.65
N PRO A 13 -1.50 6.74 18.13
CA PRO A 13 -0.36 6.33 17.32
C PRO A 13 -0.56 4.99 16.60
N LEU A 14 -1.10 4.00 17.32
CA LEU A 14 -1.40 2.69 16.76
C LEU A 14 -2.82 2.66 16.19
N VAL A 15 -2.91 2.59 14.87
CA VAL A 15 -4.18 2.49 14.14
C VAL A 15 -4.56 1.03 13.96
N THR A 16 -5.87 0.74 14.07
CA THR A 16 -6.37 -0.62 13.92
C THR A 16 -6.07 -1.16 12.52
N ASN A 17 -5.92 -2.47 12.39
CA ASN A 17 -5.64 -3.11 11.10
C ASN A 17 -6.70 -2.82 10.03
N VAL A 18 -7.95 -2.53 10.43
CA VAL A 18 -9.05 -2.16 9.52
C VAL A 18 -8.78 -0.80 8.87
N LEU A 19 -8.27 0.17 9.62
CA LEU A 19 -8.09 1.55 9.15
C LEU A 19 -6.66 1.88 8.76
N ARG A 20 -5.69 1.05 9.13
CA ARG A 20 -4.27 1.28 8.81
C ARG A 20 -3.96 1.28 7.31
N GLY A 21 -4.76 0.58 6.50
CA GLY A 21 -4.69 0.67 5.03
C GLY A 21 -4.80 2.11 4.55
N HIS A 22 -5.89 2.79 4.94
CA HIS A 22 -6.14 4.19 4.62
C HIS A 22 -5.04 5.15 5.09
N VAL A 23 -4.37 4.86 6.22
CA VAL A 23 -3.23 5.68 6.68
C VAL A 23 -2.04 5.52 5.75
N ALA A 24 -1.68 4.29 5.39
CA ALA A 24 -0.60 4.03 4.45
C ALA A 24 -0.90 4.63 3.07
N GLU A 25 -2.13 4.49 2.58
CA GLU A 25 -2.58 5.12 1.33
C GLU A 25 -2.52 6.64 1.41
N ALA A 26 -3.01 7.27 2.47
CA ALA A 26 -2.94 8.72 2.62
C ALA A 26 -1.48 9.24 2.63
N ILE A 27 -0.56 8.51 3.27
CA ILE A 27 0.88 8.83 3.23
C ILE A 27 1.43 8.75 1.80
N ILE A 28 1.04 7.72 1.05
CA ILE A 28 1.43 7.54 -0.35
C ILE A 28 0.80 8.64 -1.23
N ALA A 29 -0.45 9.01 -1.00
CA ALA A 29 -1.13 10.09 -1.72
C ALA A 29 -0.38 11.41 -1.57
N LEU A 30 0.02 11.76 -0.34
CA LEU A 30 0.83 12.96 -0.07
C LEU A 30 2.16 12.98 -0.82
N ALA A 31 2.71 11.81 -1.20
CA ALA A 31 3.94 11.71 -1.97
C ALA A 31 3.72 11.68 -3.49
N LEU A 32 2.57 11.18 -3.96
CA LEU A 32 2.32 10.90 -5.38
C LEU A 32 1.38 11.90 -6.06
N GLU A 33 0.60 12.66 -5.31
CA GLU A 33 -0.25 13.71 -5.85
C GLU A 33 0.60 14.88 -6.40
N PRO A 34 0.12 15.57 -7.46
CA PRO A 34 -1.14 15.34 -8.18
C PRO A 34 -1.02 14.32 -9.31
N GLU A 35 0.17 13.76 -9.57
CA GLU A 35 0.39 12.83 -10.70
C GLU A 35 -0.49 11.57 -10.59
N TRP A 36 -0.68 11.06 -9.37
CA TRP A 36 -1.56 9.92 -9.09
C TRP A 36 -2.77 10.38 -8.30
N ARG A 37 -3.96 9.97 -8.76
CA ARG A 37 -5.23 10.20 -8.07
C ARG A 37 -5.51 9.05 -7.12
N TRP A 38 -5.79 9.34 -5.85
CA TRP A 38 -6.25 8.36 -4.87
C TRP A 38 -7.72 7.98 -5.15
N SER A 39 -7.98 6.71 -5.47
CA SER A 39 -9.29 6.17 -5.91
C SER A 39 -9.82 5.04 -5.03
N SER A 40 -9.20 4.78 -3.88
CA SER A 40 -9.56 3.68 -2.96
C SER A 40 -11.01 3.71 -2.47
N ALA A 41 -11.63 4.90 -2.42
CA ALA A 41 -13.02 5.09 -2.03
C ALA A 41 -14.05 4.39 -2.96
N ASP A 42 -13.65 4.01 -4.18
CA ASP A 42 -14.56 3.48 -5.19
C ASP A 42 -14.63 1.94 -5.23
N TYR A 43 -14.12 1.23 -4.21
CA TYR A 43 -13.99 -0.25 -4.21
C TYR A 43 -13.30 -0.80 -5.47
N ALA A 44 -12.46 0.02 -6.12
CA ALA A 44 -11.76 -0.36 -7.33
C ALA A 44 -10.77 -1.52 -7.06
N GLY A 45 -10.33 -2.20 -8.11
CA GLY A 45 -9.29 -3.22 -7.98
C GLY A 45 -7.88 -2.68 -7.67
N TRP A 46 -7.74 -1.37 -7.44
CA TRP A 46 -6.50 -0.64 -7.19
C TRP A 46 -6.77 0.62 -6.37
N ASP A 47 -5.74 1.12 -5.70
CA ASP A 47 -5.86 2.27 -4.78
C ASP A 47 -5.57 3.61 -5.47
N PHE A 48 -4.73 3.62 -6.52
CA PHE A 48 -4.34 4.83 -7.24
C PHE A 48 -4.39 4.66 -8.75
N GLU A 49 -4.74 5.74 -9.45
CA GLU A 49 -4.76 5.80 -10.91
C GLU A 49 -4.09 7.08 -11.42
N ARG A 50 -3.30 6.96 -12.48
CA ARG A 50 -2.67 8.08 -13.21
C ARG A 50 -3.43 8.36 -14.51
N SER A 51 -3.34 9.58 -15.02
CA SER A 51 -4.06 10.03 -16.22
C SER A 51 -3.75 9.24 -17.50
N ASP A 52 -2.63 8.52 -17.53
CA ASP A 52 -2.24 7.63 -18.64
C ASP A 52 -2.77 6.20 -18.51
N GLY A 53 -3.64 5.94 -17.52
CA GLY A 53 -4.25 4.63 -17.27
C GLY A 53 -3.37 3.70 -16.42
N LEU A 54 -2.24 4.16 -15.88
CA LEU A 54 -1.51 3.35 -14.92
C LEU A 54 -2.26 3.21 -13.59
N ARG A 55 -2.22 2.00 -13.05
CA ARG A 55 -2.94 1.60 -11.83
C ARG A 55 -1.95 1.09 -10.80
N LEU A 56 -2.12 1.48 -9.55
CA LEU A 56 -1.21 1.14 -8.45
C LEU A 56 -2.00 0.62 -7.24
N GLU A 57 -1.57 -0.52 -6.72
CA GLU A 57 -2.11 -1.17 -5.52
C GLU A 57 -1.16 -0.94 -4.33
N VAL A 58 -1.72 -0.62 -3.17
CA VAL A 58 -1.02 -0.52 -1.90
C VAL A 58 -1.23 -1.78 -1.08
N LYS A 59 -0.15 -2.27 -0.50
CA LYS A 59 -0.19 -3.36 0.49
C LYS A 59 0.59 -2.93 1.71
N GLN A 60 -0.01 -3.01 2.90
CA GLN A 60 0.65 -2.61 4.13
C GLN A 60 0.87 -3.76 5.11
N SER A 61 1.90 -3.61 5.93
CA SER A 61 2.11 -4.38 7.15
C SER A 61 2.79 -3.52 8.20
N ALA A 62 2.56 -3.83 9.47
CA ALA A 62 3.17 -3.12 10.60
C ALA A 62 3.72 -4.12 11.62
N ALA A 63 4.93 -3.88 12.12
CA ALA A 63 5.54 -4.71 13.15
C ALA A 63 4.75 -4.62 14.46
N MET A 64 4.41 -3.40 14.90
CA MET A 64 3.55 -3.16 16.07
C MET A 64 2.07 -3.14 15.68
N GLN A 65 1.25 -3.95 16.35
CA GLN A 65 -0.21 -3.97 16.15
C GLN A 65 -0.91 -3.29 17.32
N SER A 66 -2.07 -2.69 17.07
CA SER A 66 -2.90 -2.05 18.11
C SER A 66 -3.44 -3.01 19.18
N TRP A 67 -3.26 -4.33 18.98
CA TRP A 67 -3.73 -5.40 19.85
C TRP A 67 -2.61 -6.36 20.31
N SER A 68 -1.36 -6.18 19.88
CA SER A 68 -0.26 -7.14 20.17
C SER A 68 0.53 -6.73 21.41
N THR A 69 0.93 -7.73 22.22
CA THR A 69 1.61 -7.52 23.51
C THR A 69 2.91 -8.31 23.71
N GLY A 70 3.51 -8.92 22.67
CA GLY A 70 4.73 -9.72 22.92
C GLY A 70 5.73 -10.00 21.80
N LYS A 71 5.41 -9.76 20.52
CA LYS A 71 6.40 -9.87 19.43
C LYS A 71 6.00 -9.05 18.20
N PRO A 72 6.95 -8.60 17.37
CA PRO A 72 6.66 -7.96 16.11
C PRO A 72 5.93 -8.91 15.15
N SER A 73 4.96 -8.38 14.43
CA SER A 73 4.27 -9.11 13.36
C SER A 73 5.18 -9.30 12.16
N LYS A 74 5.09 -10.45 11.51
CA LYS A 74 5.81 -10.70 10.26
C LYS A 74 5.18 -9.90 9.13
N ALA A 75 6.00 -9.19 8.36
CA ALA A 75 5.58 -8.49 7.16
C ALA A 75 5.28 -9.49 6.02
N ILE A 76 3.99 -9.77 5.83
CA ILE A 76 3.45 -10.68 4.81
C ILE A 76 2.29 -9.97 4.13
N PHE A 77 2.30 -9.97 2.79
CA PHE A 77 1.36 -9.23 1.96
C PHE A 77 0.58 -10.19 1.07
N ASP A 78 -0.73 -9.97 0.92
CA ASP A 78 -1.55 -10.69 -0.05
C ASP A 78 -1.31 -10.12 -1.45
N VAL A 79 -0.87 -10.96 -2.37
CA VAL A 79 -0.56 -10.62 -3.77
C VAL A 79 -1.19 -11.62 -4.74
N ALA A 80 -2.18 -12.40 -4.28
CA ALA A 80 -2.87 -13.38 -5.09
C ALA A 80 -3.45 -12.73 -6.35
N ALA A 81 -3.26 -13.36 -7.50
CA ALA A 81 -4.05 -13.04 -8.68
C ALA A 81 -5.54 -13.17 -8.33
N ARG A 82 -6.35 -12.24 -8.82
CA ARG A 82 -7.80 -12.21 -8.63
C ARG A 82 -8.48 -12.82 -9.85
N THR A 83 -9.73 -13.23 -9.70
CA THR A 83 -10.57 -13.71 -10.82
C THR A 83 -11.20 -12.56 -11.61
N GLY A 84 -11.07 -11.34 -11.10
CA GLY A 84 -11.65 -10.13 -11.64
C GLY A 84 -11.46 -8.96 -10.67
N TYR A 85 -12.08 -7.83 -11.00
CA TYR A 85 -12.08 -6.63 -10.18
C TYR A 85 -13.41 -5.89 -10.32
N TRP A 86 -13.70 -5.01 -9.36
CA TRP A 86 -14.82 -4.08 -9.45
C TRP A 86 -14.37 -2.80 -10.16
N GLU A 87 -15.15 -2.38 -11.14
CA GLU A 87 -15.04 -1.11 -11.85
C GLU A 87 -16.01 -0.12 -11.20
N SER A 88 -15.48 0.99 -10.68
CA SER A 88 -16.25 2.06 -10.02
C SER A 88 -17.24 1.54 -8.96
N GLY A 89 -16.85 0.49 -8.23
CA GLY A 89 -17.60 -0.12 -7.14
C GLY A 89 -18.95 -0.75 -7.50
N THR A 90 -19.33 -0.73 -8.77
CA THR A 90 -20.71 -1.03 -9.21
C THR A 90 -20.76 -2.18 -10.21
N ARG A 91 -19.69 -2.41 -10.96
CA ARG A 91 -19.65 -3.43 -12.01
C ARG A 91 -18.51 -4.40 -11.80
N TRP A 92 -18.80 -5.70 -11.75
CA TRP A 92 -17.79 -6.74 -11.72
C TRP A 92 -17.25 -7.03 -13.13
N ILE A 93 -15.93 -7.02 -13.28
CA ILE A 93 -15.21 -7.37 -14.51
C ILE A 93 -14.43 -8.66 -14.29
N ALA A 94 -14.82 -9.73 -14.98
CA ALA A 94 -14.17 -11.05 -14.90
C ALA A 94 -12.88 -11.08 -15.75
N GLN A 95 -11.82 -10.47 -15.22
CA GLN A 95 -10.49 -10.45 -15.83
C GLN A 95 -9.47 -11.03 -14.84
N PRO A 96 -9.08 -12.31 -15.01
CA PRO A 96 -8.10 -12.93 -14.13
C PRO A 96 -6.74 -12.22 -14.18
N GLY A 97 -6.09 -12.12 -13.02
CA GLY A 97 -4.76 -11.54 -12.88
C GLY A 97 -4.69 -10.49 -11.79
N ARG A 98 -3.68 -9.61 -11.89
CA ARG A 98 -3.51 -8.47 -11.00
C ARG A 98 -3.92 -7.21 -11.77
N PRO A 99 -5.00 -6.52 -11.38
CA PRO A 99 -5.50 -5.36 -12.13
C PRO A 99 -4.56 -4.15 -12.03
N ALA A 100 -3.78 -4.01 -10.96
CA ALA A 100 -2.77 -2.96 -10.87
C ALA A 100 -1.54 -3.28 -11.74
N HIS A 101 -0.87 -2.24 -12.24
CA HIS A 101 0.41 -2.34 -12.96
C HIS A 101 1.62 -2.23 -12.02
N LEU A 102 1.44 -1.56 -10.88
CA LEU A 102 2.46 -1.36 -9.85
C LEU A 102 1.91 -1.77 -8.49
N TYR A 103 2.78 -2.28 -7.64
CA TYR A 103 2.50 -2.50 -6.22
C TYR A 103 3.44 -1.65 -5.39
N VAL A 104 2.89 -0.94 -4.40
CA VAL A 104 3.64 -0.28 -3.33
C VAL A 104 3.41 -1.06 -2.04
N PHE A 105 4.44 -1.76 -1.59
CA PHE A 105 4.43 -2.41 -0.28
C PHE A 105 4.92 -1.41 0.77
N ALA A 106 4.04 -1.00 1.68
CA ALA A 106 4.34 -0.13 2.80
C ALA A 106 4.57 -0.96 4.06
N HIS A 107 5.78 -0.91 4.62
CA HIS A 107 6.12 -1.61 5.84
C HIS A 107 6.45 -0.62 6.95
N HIS A 108 5.64 -0.62 8.02
CA HIS A 108 5.96 0.07 9.26
C HIS A 108 6.79 -0.83 10.15
N CYS A 109 8.11 -0.61 10.18
CA CYS A 109 9.05 -1.52 10.84
C CYS A 109 9.27 -1.24 12.33
N THR A 110 8.81 -0.09 12.84
CA THR A 110 9.00 0.31 14.24
C THR A 110 8.20 -0.59 15.18
N TYR A 111 8.87 -1.07 16.22
CA TYR A 111 8.27 -1.91 17.25
C TYR A 111 8.68 -1.41 18.64
N GLY A 112 7.70 -1.09 19.48
CA GLY A 112 7.90 -0.48 20.79
C GLY A 112 6.97 0.71 21.00
N ASP A 113 7.21 1.45 22.08
CA ASP A 113 6.35 2.56 22.52
C ASP A 113 6.39 3.76 21.55
N ASP A 114 7.48 3.92 20.80
CA ASP A 114 7.65 4.99 19.81
C ASP A 114 6.94 4.70 18.47
N ALA A 115 6.27 3.56 18.34
CA ALA A 115 5.56 3.19 17.12
C ALA A 115 4.33 4.10 16.88
N ASP A 116 4.40 4.92 15.84
CA ASP A 116 3.29 5.74 15.35
C ASP A 116 3.03 5.41 13.89
N HIS A 117 1.88 4.78 13.59
CA HIS A 117 1.49 4.44 12.22
C HIS A 117 1.18 5.67 11.37
N ARG A 118 0.95 6.82 12.00
CA ARG A 118 0.59 8.08 11.34
C ARG A 118 1.81 8.90 10.96
N ASP A 119 2.98 8.55 11.50
CA ASP A 119 4.25 9.19 11.16
C ASP A 119 4.79 8.60 9.85
N PRO A 120 4.80 9.35 8.73
CA PRO A 120 5.29 8.87 7.43
C PRO A 120 6.73 8.38 7.46
N THR A 121 7.56 8.91 8.37
CA THR A 121 9.00 8.61 8.43
C THR A 121 9.30 7.23 9.00
N GLN A 122 8.33 6.62 9.69
CA GLN A 122 8.44 5.25 10.23
C GLN A 122 8.08 4.17 9.20
N TRP A 123 7.69 4.56 7.99
CA TRP A 123 7.33 3.65 6.89
C TRP A 123 8.47 3.50 5.88
N GLN A 124 8.69 2.26 5.46
CA GLN A 124 9.54 1.90 4.35
C GLN A 124 8.68 1.43 3.18
N PHE A 125 8.99 1.89 1.97
CA PHE A 125 8.21 1.62 0.78
C PHE A 125 9.01 0.82 -0.24
N TYR A 126 8.37 -0.15 -0.87
CA TYR A 126 8.95 -1.00 -1.90
C TYR A 126 8.04 -0.95 -3.12
N VAL A 127 8.57 -0.49 -4.24
CA VAL A 127 7.81 -0.37 -5.49
C VAL A 127 8.22 -1.49 -6.45
N VAL A 128 7.25 -2.28 -6.89
CA VAL A 128 7.45 -3.45 -7.75
C VAL A 128 6.44 -3.45 -8.90
N PRO A 129 6.87 -3.66 -10.16
CA PRO A 129 5.98 -3.96 -11.28
C PRO A 129 5.17 -5.24 -11.04
N SER A 130 3.88 -5.25 -11.38
CA SER A 130 3.05 -6.45 -11.23
C SER A 130 3.57 -7.67 -11.97
N GLN A 131 4.23 -7.46 -13.12
CA GLN A 131 4.87 -8.50 -13.94
C GLN A 131 6.11 -9.13 -13.28
N ALA A 132 6.74 -8.44 -12.33
CA ALA A 132 7.88 -8.95 -11.59
C ALA A 132 7.47 -9.73 -10.33
N LEU A 133 6.19 -9.71 -9.95
CA LEU A 133 5.68 -10.44 -8.80
C LEU A 133 5.48 -11.93 -9.15
N PRO A 134 6.03 -12.87 -8.34
CA PRO A 134 5.85 -14.30 -8.58
C PRO A 134 4.39 -14.71 -8.45
N ASP A 135 4.00 -15.81 -9.10
CA ASP A 135 2.63 -16.35 -8.99
C ASP A 135 2.43 -17.08 -7.66
N VAL A 136 2.15 -16.30 -6.62
CA VAL A 136 1.90 -16.76 -5.25
C VAL A 136 0.75 -15.97 -4.63
N LYS A 137 0.13 -16.55 -3.59
CA LYS A 137 -0.93 -15.86 -2.84
C LYS A 137 -0.39 -14.83 -1.86
N LYS A 138 0.77 -15.09 -1.28
CA LYS A 138 1.38 -14.24 -0.25
C LYS A 138 2.86 -14.06 -0.52
N LEU A 139 3.36 -12.86 -0.24
CA LEU A 139 4.77 -12.52 -0.39
C LEU A 139 5.29 -11.97 0.95
N GLY A 140 6.44 -12.47 1.40
CA GLY A 140 7.11 -11.95 2.58
C GLY A 140 8.07 -10.82 2.23
N LEU A 141 8.34 -9.93 3.20
CA LEU A 141 9.27 -8.82 3.00
C LEU A 141 10.66 -9.25 2.52
N ALA A 142 11.16 -10.39 3.00
CA ALA A 142 12.46 -10.92 2.56
C ALA A 142 12.51 -11.15 1.03
N THR A 143 11.44 -11.66 0.44
CA THR A 143 11.33 -11.84 -1.02
C THR A 143 11.11 -10.51 -1.74
N ILE A 144 10.34 -9.58 -1.16
CA ILE A 144 10.18 -8.25 -1.75
C ILE A 144 11.52 -7.52 -1.84
N SER A 145 12.35 -7.63 -0.82
CA SER A 145 13.70 -7.03 -0.77
C SER A 145 14.66 -7.61 -1.83
N THR A 146 14.39 -8.79 -2.39
CA THR A 146 15.18 -9.30 -3.54
C THR A 146 14.71 -8.73 -4.87
N LEU A 147 13.48 -8.20 -4.95
CA LEU A 147 12.91 -7.61 -6.15
C LEU A 147 13.21 -6.10 -6.25
N THR A 148 13.27 -5.41 -5.11
CA THR A 148 13.49 -3.97 -5.06
C THR A 148 14.01 -3.54 -3.69
N SER A 149 14.78 -2.45 -3.64
CA SER A 149 15.22 -1.84 -2.38
C SER A 149 14.14 -0.95 -1.76
N ALA A 150 14.12 -0.89 -0.43
CA ALA A 150 13.28 0.03 0.33
C ALA A 150 13.66 1.49 0.05
N VAL A 151 12.66 2.38 0.04
CA VAL A 151 12.85 3.83 0.03
C VAL A 151 12.03 4.49 1.14
N PRO A 152 12.50 5.60 1.73
CA PRO A 152 11.69 6.43 2.62
C PRO A 152 10.60 7.16 1.83
N VAL A 153 9.60 7.72 2.53
CA VAL A 153 8.51 8.49 1.90
C VAL A 153 9.04 9.62 1.01
N THR A 154 10.14 10.26 1.38
CA THR A 154 10.76 11.37 0.63
C THR A 154 11.31 10.98 -0.73
N ALA A 155 11.59 9.69 -0.97
CA ALA A 155 12.08 9.17 -2.25
C ALA A 155 11.04 8.30 -2.96
N LEU A 156 9.82 8.19 -2.41
CA LEU A 156 8.77 7.34 -2.94
C LEU A 156 8.32 7.77 -4.34
N ALA A 157 8.09 9.07 -4.54
CA ALA A 157 7.64 9.63 -5.82
C ALA A 157 8.61 9.27 -6.96
N ASP A 158 9.91 9.49 -6.74
CA ASP A 158 10.95 9.17 -7.72
C ASP A 158 11.03 7.67 -8.00
N LYS A 159 10.94 6.84 -6.96
CA LYS A 159 10.95 5.38 -7.11
C LYS A 159 9.75 4.89 -7.91
N VAL A 160 8.56 5.44 -7.67
CA VAL A 160 7.35 5.14 -8.46
C VAL A 160 7.53 5.60 -9.90
N ARG A 161 8.03 6.82 -10.15
CA ARG A 161 8.26 7.34 -11.50
C ARG A 161 9.22 6.49 -12.31
N VAL A 162 10.36 6.11 -11.73
CA VAL A 162 11.36 5.25 -12.39
C VAL A 162 10.77 3.88 -12.70
N THR A 163 10.04 3.30 -11.74
CA THR A 163 9.46 1.96 -11.92
C THR A 163 8.34 2.00 -12.96
N ALA A 164 7.47 3.01 -12.93
CA ALA A 164 6.41 3.23 -13.93
C ALA A 164 6.98 3.41 -15.34
N SER A 165 8.10 4.12 -15.49
CA SER A 165 8.73 4.35 -16.80
C SER A 165 9.26 3.05 -17.42
N SER A 166 9.64 2.07 -16.60
CA SER A 166 10.09 0.74 -17.08
C SER A 166 8.96 -0.15 -17.63
N LEU A 167 7.70 0.23 -17.45
CA LEU A 167 6.54 -0.52 -17.97
C LEU A 167 6.22 -0.21 -19.44
N GLY A 168 6.71 0.93 -19.95
CA GLY A 168 6.43 1.40 -21.32
C GLY A 168 7.57 1.14 -22.31
N GLY A 169 8.53 0.27 -21.96
CA GLY A 169 9.67 -0.12 -22.80
C GLY A 169 9.55 -1.55 -23.31
#